data_AF-A0A2M9BTB5-F1
#
_entry.id   AF-A0A2M9BTB5-F1
#
_cell.length_a   1.000
_cell.length_b   1.000
_cell.length_c   1.000
_cell.angle_alpha   90.00
_cell.angle_beta   90.00
_cell.angle_gamma   90.00
#
_symmetry.space_group_name_H-M   'P 1'
#
loop_
_entity.id
_entity.type
_entity.pdbx_description
1 polymer ?
#
loop_
_entity_poly.entity_id
_entity_poly.type
_entity_poly.pdbx_seq_one_letter_code
_entity_poly.pdbx_strand_id
1 'polypeptide(L)'
;MTVGRLLSESERQFDKRPAQVQQVFSSNVFDAGARWMFQKLHEDEPETAGAFDASINFSYYGYLKYGLSLLAFLTAGFVLGQIHLWLMPLAVLVFYGFEVHFLFLFPLLLDRVENPIQTSIEQTYRIGFVKALLWVFTIAMYMLSGLLNHRNPWRKWHIGCLSIVLWYKYEVRNRVQS
;
A
#
# COMPACT_ATOMS: atom_id res chain seq x y z
N MET A 1 9.95 -5.82 -13.64
CA MET A 1 10.68 -5.09 -12.58
C MET A 1 10.93 -6.04 -11.40
N THR A 2 11.91 -5.79 -10.52
CA THR A 2 12.15 -6.56 -9.28
C THR A 2 11.86 -5.68 -8.07
N VAL A 3 11.49 -6.25 -6.90
CA VAL A 3 11.22 -5.46 -5.68
C VAL A 3 12.39 -4.58 -5.24
N GLY A 4 13.64 -5.05 -5.36
CA GLY A 4 14.83 -4.24 -5.05
C GLY A 4 14.94 -3.01 -5.94
N ARG A 5 14.84 -3.19 -7.27
CA ARG A 5 14.81 -2.09 -8.23
C ARG A 5 13.65 -1.12 -8.01
N LEU A 6 12.48 -1.63 -7.60
CA LEU A 6 11.33 -0.80 -7.25
C LEU A 6 11.64 0.09 -6.04
N LEU A 7 12.15 -0.48 -4.94
CA LEU A 7 12.53 0.27 -3.74
C LEU A 7 13.62 1.31 -4.03
N SER A 8 14.66 0.94 -4.80
CA SER A 8 15.72 1.88 -5.19
C SER A 8 15.20 3.03 -6.06
N GLU A 9 14.27 2.75 -6.98
CA GLU A 9 13.64 3.79 -7.78
C GLU A 9 12.77 4.72 -6.93
N SER A 10 11.98 4.16 -6.00
CA SER A 10 11.19 4.94 -5.05
C SER A 10 12.06 5.80 -4.15
N GLU A 11 13.19 5.28 -3.67
CA GLU A 11 14.14 6.07 -2.89
C GLU A 11 14.70 7.23 -3.70
N ARG A 12 15.14 6.96 -4.93
CA ARG A 12 15.63 7.99 -5.86
C ARG A 12 14.60 9.09 -6.11
N GLN A 13 13.34 8.73 -6.35
CA GLN A 13 12.27 9.70 -6.59
C GLN A 13 11.91 10.48 -5.32
N PHE A 14 11.89 9.81 -4.17
CA PHE A 14 11.64 10.46 -2.90
C PHE A 14 12.73 11.48 -2.56
N ASP A 15 14.00 11.15 -2.77
CA ASP A 15 15.13 12.03 -2.45
C ASP A 15 15.23 13.25 -3.37
N LYS A 16 14.76 13.14 -4.62
CA LYS A 16 14.67 14.30 -5.54
C LYS A 16 13.72 15.38 -5.01
N ARG A 17 12.61 14.96 -4.39
CA ARG A 17 11.57 15.84 -3.87
C ARG A 17 10.97 15.23 -2.59
N PRO A 18 11.65 15.43 -1.43
CA PRO A 18 11.24 14.84 -0.17
C PRO A 18 10.00 15.55 0.37
N ALA A 19 8.83 15.16 -0.15
CA ALA A 19 7.55 15.53 0.40
C ALA A 19 7.12 14.41 1.36
N GLN A 20 7.01 14.70 2.64
CA GLN A 20 6.44 13.80 3.65
C GLN A 20 5.01 14.25 3.98
N VAL A 21 4.15 13.30 4.31
CA VAL A 21 2.85 13.58 4.91
C VAL A 21 3.11 14.17 6.30
N GLN A 22 2.79 15.45 6.48
CA GLN A 22 3.09 16.20 7.71
C GLN A 22 2.26 15.77 8.93
N GLN A 23 1.19 14.97 8.74
CA GLN A 23 0.27 14.56 9.80
C GLN A 23 -0.03 13.05 9.75
N VAL A 24 0.91 12.25 10.24
CA VAL A 24 0.80 10.77 10.26
C VAL A 24 -0.20 10.27 11.32
N PHE A 25 -0.57 11.11 12.29
CA PHE A 25 -1.51 10.78 13.38
C PHE A 25 -2.70 11.74 13.40
N SER A 26 -3.51 11.74 12.34
CA SER A 26 -4.81 12.43 12.33
C SER A 26 -5.92 11.44 11.96
N SER A 27 -7.16 11.77 12.32
CA SER A 27 -8.34 11.00 11.87
C SER A 27 -8.46 10.96 10.33
N ASN A 28 -7.78 11.87 9.65
CA ASN A 28 -7.75 12.02 8.20
C ASN A 28 -6.42 11.49 7.60
N VAL A 29 -5.73 10.59 8.30
CA VAL A 29 -4.44 10.03 7.83
C VAL A 29 -4.56 9.39 6.44
N PHE A 30 -5.68 8.72 6.16
CA PHE A 30 -5.93 8.11 4.86
C PHE A 30 -6.17 9.14 3.78
N ASP A 31 -6.91 10.21 4.07
CA ASP A 31 -7.14 11.30 3.11
C ASP A 31 -5.86 12.09 2.83
N ALA A 32 -5.05 12.37 3.86
CA ALA A 32 -3.75 13.01 3.70
C ALA A 32 -2.78 12.14 2.89
N GLY A 33 -2.75 10.84 3.18
CA GLY A 33 -1.99 9.85 2.41
C GLY A 33 -2.45 9.76 0.96
N ALA A 34 -3.77 9.73 0.72
CA ALA A 34 -4.34 9.69 -0.61
C ALA A 34 -3.99 10.93 -1.45
N ARG A 35 -4.04 12.13 -0.85
CA ARG A 35 -3.60 13.37 -1.51
C ARG A 35 -2.12 13.34 -1.87
N TRP A 36 -1.28 12.86 -0.96
CA TRP A 36 0.15 12.70 -1.23
C TRP A 36 0.42 11.68 -2.34
N MET A 37 -0.27 10.54 -2.31
CA MET A 37 -0.19 9.51 -3.36
C MET A 37 -0.67 10.06 -4.70
N PHE A 38 -1.73 10.85 -4.72
CA PHE A 38 -2.25 11.49 -5.93
C PHE A 38 -1.23 12.41 -6.58
N GLN A 39 -0.57 13.26 -5.78
CA GLN A 39 0.52 14.13 -6.23
C GLN A 39 1.67 13.32 -6.83
N LYS A 40 2.04 12.19 -6.18
CA LYS A 40 3.13 11.34 -6.67
C LYS A 40 2.77 10.53 -7.91
N LEU A 41 1.54 10.05 -8.02
CA LEU A 41 1.08 9.30 -9.19
C LEU A 41 1.12 10.14 -10.48
N HIS A 42 0.83 11.45 -10.35
CA HIS A 42 0.72 12.40 -11.45
C HIS A 42 1.94 13.33 -11.58
N GLU A 43 3.01 13.09 -10.83
CA GLU A 43 4.18 13.98 -10.81
C GLU A 43 4.86 14.11 -12.19
N ASP A 44 4.89 13.04 -12.97
CA ASP A 44 5.48 13.02 -14.32
C ASP A 44 4.51 13.48 -15.41
N GLU A 45 3.20 13.51 -15.13
CA GLU A 45 2.13 13.75 -16.11
C GLU A 45 1.05 14.68 -15.52
N PRO A 46 1.40 15.93 -15.18
CA PRO A 46 0.46 16.85 -14.53
C PRO A 46 -0.68 17.29 -15.45
N GLU A 47 -0.48 17.26 -16.77
CA GLU A 47 -1.47 17.72 -17.75
C GLU A 47 -2.62 16.73 -17.97
N THR A 48 -2.38 15.43 -17.76
CA THR A 48 -3.42 14.38 -17.84
C THR A 48 -4.08 14.13 -16.49
N ALA A 49 -3.57 14.74 -15.43
CA ALA A 49 -4.10 14.61 -14.08
C ALA A 49 -5.43 15.35 -13.96
N GLY A 50 -6.52 14.61 -13.75
CA GLY A 50 -7.78 15.21 -13.32
C GLY A 50 -7.65 15.90 -11.96
N ALA A 51 -8.72 16.51 -11.46
CA ALA A 51 -8.72 17.03 -10.09
C ALA A 51 -8.80 15.87 -9.07
N PHE A 52 -8.09 16.00 -7.94
CA PHE A 52 -8.25 15.10 -6.79
C PHE A 52 -9.72 15.07 -6.37
N ASP A 53 -10.33 13.89 -6.38
CA ASP A 53 -11.73 13.72 -6.04
C ASP A 53 -11.90 13.63 -4.52
N ALA A 54 -12.25 14.75 -3.90
CA ALA A 54 -12.50 14.83 -2.47
C ALA A 54 -13.83 14.16 -2.05
N SER A 55 -14.67 13.73 -2.99
CA SER A 55 -15.92 13.01 -2.67
C SER A 55 -15.67 11.55 -2.28
N ILE A 56 -14.52 10.99 -2.66
CA ILE A 56 -14.13 9.62 -2.31
C ILE A 56 -13.74 9.58 -0.83
N ASN A 57 -14.41 8.72 -0.06
CA ASN A 57 -14.12 8.52 1.35
C ASN A 57 -12.93 7.55 1.54
N PHE A 58 -11.69 8.06 1.41
CA PHE A 58 -10.49 7.24 1.57
C PHE A 58 -10.34 6.66 2.97
N SER A 59 -10.85 7.37 3.98
CA SER A 59 -10.88 6.89 5.36
C SER A 59 -11.71 5.61 5.52
N TYR A 60 -12.91 5.55 4.92
CA TYR A 60 -13.73 4.34 4.90
C TYR A 60 -12.98 3.15 4.27
N TYR A 61 -12.37 3.34 3.11
CA TYR A 61 -11.61 2.27 2.43
C TYR A 61 -10.34 1.86 3.20
N GLY A 62 -9.68 2.82 3.87
CA GLY A 62 -8.58 2.55 4.78
C GLY A 62 -9.02 1.64 5.93
N TYR A 63 -10.09 2.02 6.65
CA TYR A 63 -10.63 1.20 7.73
C TYR A 63 -11.13 -0.16 7.27
N LEU A 64 -11.75 -0.25 6.09
CA LEU A 64 -12.16 -1.52 5.51
C LEU A 64 -10.94 -2.44 5.29
N LYS A 65 -9.90 -1.94 4.60
CA LYS A 65 -8.69 -2.69 4.31
C LYS A 65 -8.01 -3.19 5.60
N TYR A 66 -7.70 -2.27 6.50
CA TYR A 66 -6.94 -2.60 7.71
C TYR A 66 -7.79 -3.33 8.74
N GLY A 67 -9.09 -3.04 8.82
CA GLY A 67 -10.04 -3.73 9.68
C GLY A 67 -10.20 -5.20 9.31
N LEU A 68 -10.38 -5.52 8.03
CA LEU A 68 -10.45 -6.91 7.56
C LEU A 68 -9.13 -7.66 7.79
N SER A 69 -8.00 -7.02 7.47
CA SER A 69 -6.68 -7.62 7.66
C SER A 69 -6.39 -7.88 9.15
N LEU A 70 -6.74 -6.94 10.03
CA LEU A 70 -6.59 -7.06 11.47
C LEU A 70 -7.52 -8.13 12.06
N LEU A 71 -8.78 -8.19 11.61
CA LEU A 71 -9.71 -9.23 12.03
C LEU A 71 -9.16 -10.62 11.67
N ALA A 72 -8.69 -10.80 10.43
CA ALA A 72 -8.07 -12.05 10.00
C ALA A 72 -6.83 -12.42 10.84
N PHE A 73 -5.98 -11.43 11.16
CA PHE A 73 -4.83 -11.61 12.06
C PHE A 73 -5.25 -12.07 13.46
N LEU A 74 -6.23 -11.42 14.08
CA LEU A 74 -6.69 -11.74 15.44
C LEU A 74 -7.34 -13.13 15.48
N THR A 75 -8.19 -13.45 14.51
CA THR A 75 -8.82 -14.77 14.40
C THR A 75 -7.79 -15.86 14.19
N ALA A 76 -6.84 -15.68 13.27
CA ALA A 76 -5.76 -16.64 13.04
C ALA A 76 -4.86 -16.79 14.27
N GLY A 77 -4.48 -15.68 14.91
CA GLY A 77 -3.66 -15.68 16.12
C GLY A 77 -4.34 -16.40 17.28
N PHE A 78 -5.65 -16.21 17.45
CA PHE A 78 -6.44 -16.92 18.45
C PHE A 78 -6.46 -18.43 18.17
N VAL A 79 -6.86 -18.84 16.96
CA VAL A 79 -6.95 -20.26 16.58
C VAL A 79 -5.59 -20.96 16.66
N LEU A 80 -4.53 -20.36 16.11
CA LEU A 80 -3.18 -20.92 16.13
C LEU A 80 -2.61 -20.96 17.55
N GLY A 81 -2.94 -19.97 18.40
CA GLY A 81 -2.55 -19.95 19.80
C GLY A 81 -3.21 -21.06 20.63
N GLN A 82 -4.44 -21.45 20.29
CA GLN A 82 -5.10 -22.63 20.92
C GLN A 82 -4.42 -23.95 20.53
N ILE A 83 -3.80 -24.02 19.34
CA ILE A 83 -3.06 -25.21 18.89
C ILE A 83 -1.67 -25.24 19.54
N HIS A 84 -0.88 -24.19 19.33
CA HIS A 84 0.47 -24.09 19.88
C HIS A 84 1.01 -22.65 19.79
N LEU A 85 1.55 -22.13 20.89
CA LEU A 85 2.01 -20.73 20.99
C LEU A 85 3.04 -20.35 19.90
N TRP A 86 3.92 -21.28 19.51
CA TRP A 86 4.93 -21.04 18.48
C TRP A 86 4.35 -20.89 17.06
N LEU A 87 3.09 -21.23 16.83
CA LEU A 87 2.42 -21.04 15.53
C LEU A 87 1.86 -19.63 15.38
N MET A 88 1.72 -18.85 16.46
CA MET A 88 1.16 -17.48 16.41
C MET A 88 1.83 -16.56 15.38
N PRO A 89 3.16 -16.60 15.13
CA PRO A 89 3.78 -15.79 14.07
C PRO A 89 3.19 -16.03 12.67
N LEU A 90 2.59 -17.19 12.39
CA LEU A 90 1.91 -17.45 11.11
C LEU A 90 0.68 -16.56 10.91
N ALA A 91 0.10 -16.00 11.97
CA ALA A 91 -1.00 -15.04 11.85
C ALA A 91 -0.57 -13.78 11.08
N VAL A 92 0.71 -13.39 11.13
CA VAL A 92 1.26 -12.29 10.33
C VAL A 92 1.17 -12.61 8.84
N LEU A 93 1.40 -13.86 8.45
CA LEU A 93 1.23 -14.27 7.05
C LEU A 93 -0.23 -14.21 6.62
N VAL A 94 -1.17 -14.54 7.52
CA VAL A 94 -2.60 -14.39 7.26
C VAL A 94 -2.97 -12.91 7.08
N PHE A 95 -2.45 -12.02 7.94
CA PHE A 95 -2.63 -10.58 7.79
C PHE A 95 -2.25 -10.10 6.39
N TYR A 96 -1.01 -10.42 5.95
CA TYR A 96 -0.53 -10.02 4.62
C TYR A 96 -1.25 -10.74 3.49
N GLY A 97 -1.73 -11.97 3.72
CA GLY A 97 -2.58 -12.71 2.78
C GLY A 97 -3.89 -11.99 2.50
N PHE A 98 -4.48 -11.32 3.49
CA PHE A 98 -5.63 -10.44 3.28
C PHE A 98 -5.21 -9.08 2.72
N GLU A 99 -4.16 -8.48 3.27
CA GLU A 99 -3.73 -7.13 2.92
C GLU A 99 -3.40 -7.01 1.42
N VAL A 100 -2.76 -8.03 0.85
CA VAL A 100 -2.33 -8.05 -0.56
C VAL A 100 -3.51 -7.91 -1.53
N HIS A 101 -4.71 -8.37 -1.17
CA HIS A 101 -5.92 -8.21 -2.00
C HIS A 101 -6.31 -6.73 -2.18
N PHE A 102 -5.95 -5.89 -1.22
CA PHE A 102 -6.23 -4.45 -1.21
C PHE A 102 -4.99 -3.62 -1.54
N LEU A 103 -3.93 -4.24 -2.07
CA LEU A 103 -2.66 -3.60 -2.35
C LEU A 103 -2.81 -2.36 -3.24
N PHE A 104 -3.64 -2.46 -4.28
CA PHE A 104 -3.82 -1.41 -5.28
C PHE A 104 -5.12 -0.62 -5.08
N LEU A 105 -5.82 -0.81 -3.97
CA LEU A 105 -7.11 -0.17 -3.72
C LEU A 105 -7.03 1.37 -3.80
N PHE A 106 -6.06 1.97 -3.12
CA PHE A 106 -5.90 3.43 -3.10
C PHE A 106 -5.55 4.01 -4.47
N PRO A 107 -4.54 3.50 -5.21
CA PRO A 107 -4.27 3.97 -6.57
C PRO A 107 -5.47 3.81 -7.53
N LEU A 108 -6.21 2.70 -7.43
CA LEU A 108 -7.40 2.47 -8.25
C LEU A 108 -8.53 3.47 -7.94
N LEU A 109 -8.72 3.83 -6.66
CA LEU A 109 -9.65 4.88 -6.26
C LEU A 109 -9.23 6.25 -6.82
N LEU A 110 -7.93 6.57 -6.79
CA LEU A 110 -7.40 7.82 -7.35
C LEU A 110 -7.61 7.92 -8.87
N ASP A 111 -7.55 6.80 -9.58
CA ASP A 111 -7.88 6.71 -11.01
C ASP A 111 -9.38 6.52 -11.30
N ARG A 112 -10.24 6.58 -10.27
CA ARG A 112 -11.70 6.51 -10.36
C ARG A 112 -12.24 5.26 -11.08
N VAL A 113 -11.59 4.12 -10.88
CA VAL A 113 -12.05 2.83 -11.42
C VAL A 113 -13.38 2.44 -10.76
N GLU A 114 -14.38 2.02 -11.55
CA GLU A 114 -15.75 1.76 -11.07
C GLU A 114 -15.83 0.68 -9.97
N ASN A 115 -15.02 -0.37 -10.05
CA ASN A 115 -15.04 -1.51 -9.12
C ASN A 115 -13.66 -1.72 -8.44
N PRO A 116 -13.18 -0.78 -7.63
CA PRO A 116 -11.76 -0.72 -7.23
C PRO A 116 -11.33 -1.89 -6.33
N ILE A 117 -12.24 -2.45 -5.52
CA ILE A 117 -11.95 -3.62 -4.68
C ILE A 117 -11.76 -4.87 -5.56
N GLN A 118 -12.74 -5.15 -6.43
CA GLN A 118 -12.68 -6.31 -7.32
C GLN A 118 -11.47 -6.21 -8.27
N THR A 119 -11.23 -5.03 -8.84
CA THR A 119 -10.06 -4.80 -9.68
C THR A 119 -8.76 -4.99 -8.89
N SER A 120 -8.67 -4.51 -7.64
CA SER A 120 -7.47 -4.73 -6.81
C SER A 120 -7.20 -6.23 -6.59
N ILE A 121 -8.25 -7.00 -6.28
CA ILE A 121 -8.16 -8.45 -6.12
C ILE A 121 -7.71 -9.10 -7.43
N GLU A 122 -8.39 -8.80 -8.53
CA GLU A 122 -8.08 -9.39 -9.83
C GLU A 122 -6.64 -9.10 -10.26
N GLN A 123 -6.18 -7.86 -10.11
CA GLN A 123 -4.82 -7.48 -10.48
C GLN A 123 -3.77 -8.17 -9.58
N THR A 124 -4.10 -8.40 -8.30
CA THR A 124 -3.26 -9.19 -7.39
C THR A 124 -3.05 -10.61 -7.91
N TYR A 125 -4.12 -11.27 -8.35
CA TYR A 125 -4.04 -12.62 -8.94
C TYR A 125 -3.36 -12.61 -10.31
N ARG A 126 -3.59 -11.60 -11.15
CA ARG A 126 -2.91 -11.44 -12.45
C ARG A 126 -1.40 -11.24 -12.32
N ILE A 127 -0.94 -10.54 -11.28
CA ILE A 127 0.48 -10.40 -10.94
C ILE A 127 1.06 -11.71 -10.39
N GLY A 128 0.21 -12.52 -9.76
CA GLY A 128 0.54 -13.76 -9.08
C GLY A 128 0.56 -13.55 -7.56
N PHE A 129 -0.36 -14.21 -6.86
CA PHE A 129 -0.57 -14.02 -5.42
C PHE A 129 0.71 -14.18 -4.58
N VAL A 130 1.48 -15.24 -4.83
CA VAL A 130 2.73 -15.51 -4.08
C VAL A 130 3.77 -14.41 -4.34
N LYS A 131 3.94 -13.98 -5.59
CA LYS A 131 4.83 -12.87 -5.95
C LYS A 131 4.38 -11.59 -5.24
N ALA A 132 3.07 -11.30 -5.27
CA ALA A 132 2.51 -10.12 -4.65
C ALA A 132 2.74 -10.10 -3.14
N LEU A 133 2.47 -11.23 -2.47
CA LEU A 133 2.68 -11.42 -1.04
C LEU A 133 4.15 -11.21 -0.63
N LEU A 134 5.09 -11.85 -1.33
CA LEU A 134 6.52 -11.74 -1.02
C LEU A 134 7.04 -10.30 -1.20
N TRP A 135 6.57 -9.61 -2.25
CA TRP A 135 6.96 -8.23 -2.51
C TRP A 135 6.39 -7.27 -1.47
N VAL A 136 5.10 -7.39 -1.14
CA VAL A 136 4.47 -6.58 -0.08
C VAL A 136 5.16 -6.81 1.25
N PHE A 137 5.45 -8.07 1.60
CA PHE A 137 6.17 -8.40 2.83
C PHE A 137 7.57 -7.75 2.85
N THR A 138 8.31 -7.81 1.74
CA THR A 138 9.63 -7.17 1.62
C THR A 138 9.55 -5.65 1.78
N ILE A 139 8.55 -5.01 1.16
CA ILE A 139 8.33 -3.56 1.27
C ILE A 139 7.93 -3.20 2.71
N ALA A 140 7.10 -4.00 3.36
CA ALA A 140 6.70 -3.78 4.75
C ALA A 140 7.88 -3.89 5.72
N MET A 141 8.73 -4.90 5.56
CA MET A 141 9.96 -5.01 6.34
C MET A 141 10.89 -3.81 6.12
N TYR A 142 10.99 -3.31 4.89
CA TYR A 142 11.73 -2.08 4.58
C TYR A 142 11.13 -0.87 5.31
N MET A 143 9.80 -0.67 5.28
CA MET A 143 9.12 0.41 6.00
C MET A 143 9.36 0.34 7.52
N LEU A 144 9.18 -0.85 8.12
CA LEU A 144 9.37 -1.07 9.55
C LEU A 144 10.81 -0.84 10.00
N SER A 145 11.80 -1.20 9.16
CA SER A 145 13.22 -0.91 9.44
C SER A 145 13.53 0.59 9.52
N GLY A 146 12.63 1.45 9.03
CA GLY A 146 12.74 2.90 9.12
C GLY A 146 12.46 3.43 10.52
N LEU A 147 11.54 2.78 11.24
CA LEU A 147 11.11 3.20 12.59
C LEU A 147 12.26 3.14 13.61
N LEU A 148 13.30 2.34 13.34
CA LEU A 148 14.51 2.29 14.16
C LEU A 148 15.38 3.56 14.00
N ASN A 149 15.23 4.32 12.92
CA ASN A 149 15.95 5.57 12.70
C ASN A 149 15.22 6.75 13.35
N HIS A 150 15.74 7.19 14.51
CA HIS A 150 15.11 8.23 15.32
C HIS A 150 15.09 9.62 14.66
N ARG A 151 15.98 9.88 13.69
CA ARG A 151 16.04 11.19 13.02
C ARG A 151 14.93 11.37 11.98
N ASN A 152 14.59 10.31 11.25
CA ASN A 152 13.62 10.33 10.16
C ASN A 152 12.84 9.00 10.08
N PRO A 153 12.04 8.66 11.10
CA PRO A 153 11.41 7.34 11.20
C PRO A 153 10.45 7.05 10.03
N TRP A 154 9.84 8.10 9.48
CA TRP A 154 8.85 8.01 8.42
C TRP A 154 9.42 8.01 7.01
N ARG A 155 10.73 8.23 6.80
CA ARG A 155 11.30 8.29 5.45
C ARG A 155 11.08 6.97 4.70
N LYS A 156 11.46 5.84 5.30
CA LYS A 156 11.28 4.52 4.66
C LYS A 156 9.81 4.15 4.52
N TRP A 157 8.96 4.61 5.43
CA TRP A 157 7.51 4.45 5.33
C TRP A 157 6.97 5.07 4.04
N HIS A 158 7.29 6.35 3.80
CA HIS A 158 6.87 7.04 2.57
C HIS A 158 7.48 6.41 1.31
N ILE A 159 8.75 5.99 1.35
CA ILE A 159 9.38 5.28 0.22
C ILE A 159 8.66 3.96 -0.07
N GLY A 160 8.24 3.22 0.96
CA GLY A 160 7.45 2.01 0.79
C GLY A 160 6.09 2.28 0.17
N CYS A 161 5.37 3.32 0.63
CA CYS A 161 4.12 3.76 -0.01
C CYS A 161 4.34 4.14 -1.48
N LEU A 162 5.40 4.90 -1.79
CA LEU A 162 5.77 5.27 -3.15
C LEU A 162 6.09 4.04 -4.01
N SER A 163 6.67 2.99 -3.42
CA SER A 163 6.93 1.73 -4.12
C SER A 163 5.64 1.08 -4.59
N ILE A 164 4.58 1.11 -3.78
CA ILE A 164 3.27 0.60 -4.20
C ILE A 164 2.67 1.45 -5.33
N VAL A 165 2.80 2.78 -5.25
CA VAL A 165 2.34 3.71 -6.31
C VAL A 165 3.06 3.45 -7.63
N LEU A 166 4.39 3.34 -7.61
CA LEU A 166 5.17 3.05 -8.82
C LEU A 166 4.89 1.65 -9.36
N TRP A 167 4.70 0.67 -8.49
CA TRP A 167 4.33 -0.67 -8.91
C TRP A 167 2.98 -0.66 -9.63
N TYR A 168 1.99 0.02 -9.05
CA TYR A 168 0.70 0.24 -9.71
C TYR A 168 0.87 0.91 -11.07
N LYS A 169 1.62 2.02 -11.13
CA LYS A 169 1.85 2.79 -12.37
C LYS A 169 2.45 1.92 -13.48
N TYR A 170 3.46 1.10 -13.17
CA TYR A 170 4.17 0.31 -14.17
C TYR A 170 3.50 -1.03 -14.54
N GLU A 171 2.79 -1.68 -13.61
CA GLU A 171 2.28 -3.05 -13.83
C GLU A 171 0.76 -3.13 -13.93
N VAL A 172 0.01 -2.18 -13.33
CA VAL A 172 -1.46 -2.28 -13.21
C VAL A 172 -2.19 -1.22 -14.01
N ARG A 173 -1.79 0.06 -13.92
CA ARG A 173 -2.53 1.21 -14.47
C ARG A 173 -2.92 1.04 -15.93
N ASN A 174 -1.96 0.67 -16.78
CA ASN A 174 -2.15 0.47 -18.22
C ASN A 174 -3.12 -0.67 -18.57
N ARG A 175 -3.34 -1.63 -17.66
CA ARG A 175 -4.24 -2.78 -17.87
C ARG A 175 -5.68 -2.50 -17.50
N VAL A 176 -5.92 -1.44 -16.74
CA VAL A 176 -7.25 -1.05 -16.24
C VAL A 176 -7.83 0.09 -17.07
N GLN A 177 -6.98 0.88 -17.73
CA GLN A 177 -7.38 1.97 -18.62
C GLN A 177 -7.52 1.55 -20.11
N SER A 178 -7.25 0.29 -20.43
CA SER A 178 -7.41 -0.32 -21.76
C SER A 178 -8.77 -0.98 -21.94
#